data_AF-A0A5C6RKB1-F1
#
_entry.id   AF-A0A5C6RKB1-F1
#
_cell.length_a   1.000
_cell.length_b   1.000
_cell.length_c   1.000
_cell.angle_alpha   90.00
_cell.angle_beta   90.00
_cell.angle_gamma   90.00
#
_symmetry.space_group_name_H-M   'P 1'
#
loop_
_entity.id
_entity.type
_entity.pdbx_description
1 polymer ?
#
loop_
_entity_poly.entity_id
_entity_poly.type
_entity_poly.pdbx_seq_one_letter_code
_entity_poly.pdbx_strand_id
1 'polypeptide(L)' 'MKELKFKTNINCSGCLAKVTPVLDAKEGIEEWTVDLQDDERTLTVETNGLTEEEVQAAVAEAGFSAEAK' A
#
# COMPACT_ATOMS: atom_id res chain seq x y z
N MET A 1 -15.17 7.25 1.57
CA MET A 1 -13.94 6.64 2.10
C MET A 1 -14.14 5.16 2.32
N LYS A 2 -13.31 4.34 1.65
CA LYS A 2 -13.22 2.89 1.82
C LYS A 2 -11.82 2.60 2.37
N GLU A 3 -11.75 1.72 3.35
CA GLU A 3 -10.49 1.16 3.85
C GLU A 3 -10.21 -0.14 3.09
N LEU A 4 -9.00 -0.27 2.55
CA LEU A 4 -8.49 -1.47 1.88
C LEU A 4 -7.27 -1.99 2.62
N LYS A 5 -7.16 -3.31 2.79
CA LYS A 5 -6.04 -3.94 3.48
C LYS A 5 -5.37 -4.97 2.61
N PHE A 6 -4.05 -4.99 2.65
CA PHE A 6 -3.22 -5.87 1.84
C PHE A 6 -2.11 -6.48 2.67
N LYS A 7 -1.84 -7.76 2.44
CA LYS A 7 -0.57 -8.39 2.81
C LYS A 7 0.52 -7.91 1.87
N THR A 8 1.69 -7.53 2.38
CA THR A 8 2.78 -7.04 1.52
C THR A 8 4.13 -7.70 1.82
N ASN A 9 5.12 -7.42 0.96
CA ASN A 9 6.52 -7.75 1.21
C ASN A 9 7.38 -6.53 1.63
N ILE A 10 6.75 -5.41 1.99
CA ILE A 10 7.45 -4.19 2.43
C ILE A 10 7.93 -4.41 3.87
N ASN A 11 9.23 -4.62 4.07
CA ASN A 11 9.76 -5.09 5.36
C ASN A 11 10.93 -4.28 5.91
N CYS A 12 11.28 -3.14 5.30
CA CYS A 12 12.44 -2.35 5.67
C CYS A 12 12.19 -0.85 5.50
N SER A 13 12.88 -0.01 6.28
CA SER A 13 12.73 1.45 6.20
C SER A 13 13.08 2.00 4.81
N GLY A 14 14.08 1.41 4.14
CA GLY A 14 14.41 1.75 2.75
C GLY A 14 13.37 1.28 1.74
N CYS A 15 12.58 0.25 2.07
CA CYS A 15 11.49 -0.28 1.26
C CYS A 15 10.29 0.67 1.35
N LEU A 16 9.97 1.13 2.57
CA LEU A 16 9.00 2.19 2.82
C LEU A 16 9.34 3.46 2.02
N ALA A 17 10.59 3.93 2.10
CA ALA A 17 11.02 5.13 1.37
C ALA A 17 10.84 5.03 -0.16
N LYS A 18 10.82 3.80 -0.73
CA LYS A 18 10.56 3.58 -2.16
C LYS A 18 9.08 3.56 -2.50
N VAL A 19 8.23 3.01 -1.63
CA VAL A 19 6.78 2.94 -1.87
C VAL A 19 6.09 4.27 -1.62
N THR A 20 6.59 5.07 -0.66
CA THR A 20 6.03 6.37 -0.28
C THR A 20 5.73 7.30 -1.45
N PRO A 21 6.70 7.65 -2.33
CA PRO A 21 6.42 8.58 -3.41
C PRO A 21 5.41 8.05 -4.43
N VAL A 22 5.22 6.72 -4.52
CA VAL A 22 4.26 6.11 -5.46
C VAL A 22 2.84 6.17 -4.90
N LEU A 23 2.66 5.82 -3.62
CA LEU A 23 1.35 5.87 -2.97
C LEU A 23 0.90 7.31 -2.70
N ASP A 24 1.81 8.20 -2.28
CA ASP A 24 1.50 9.63 -2.06
C ASP A 24 1.13 10.36 -3.36
N ALA A 25 1.65 9.91 -4.50
CA ALA A 25 1.33 10.47 -5.80
C ALA A 25 0.05 9.88 -6.43
N LYS A 26 -0.52 8.82 -5.85
CA LYS A 26 -1.68 8.13 -6.41
C LYS A 26 -2.95 8.92 -6.08
N GLU A 27 -3.55 9.53 -7.10
CA GLU A 27 -4.84 10.18 -6.95
C GLU A 27 -5.90 9.20 -6.43
N GLY A 28 -6.65 9.62 -5.42
CA GLY A 28 -7.68 8.82 -4.78
C GLY A 28 -7.21 8.08 -3.51
N ILE A 29 -5.90 8.00 -3.23
CA ILE A 29 -5.41 7.62 -1.89
C ILE A 29 -5.46 8.86 -1.00
N GLU A 30 -6.08 8.75 0.17
CA GLU A 30 -6.14 9.82 1.17
C GLU A 30 -5.12 9.60 2.28
N GLU A 31 -5.02 8.36 2.78
CA GLU A 31 -4.04 7.96 3.78
C GLU A 31 -3.60 6.52 3.54
N TRP A 32 -2.36 6.18 3.91
CA TRP A 32 -1.89 4.82 3.92
C TRP A 32 -0.85 4.58 5.01
N THR A 33 -0.73 3.33 5.47
CA THR A 33 0.27 2.92 6.46
C THR A 33 0.63 1.46 6.28
N VAL A 34 1.91 1.13 6.49
CA VAL A 34 2.38 -0.26 6.57
C VAL A 34 2.75 -0.58 8.01
N ASP A 35 2.13 -1.61 8.57
CA ASP A 35 2.53 -2.16 9.85
C ASP A 35 3.74 -3.09 9.67
N LEU A 36 4.93 -2.61 10.03
CA LEU A 36 6.16 -3.39 10.00
C LEU A 36 6.33 -4.33 11.20
N GLN A 37 5.44 -4.28 12.19
CA GLN A 37 5.43 -5.20 13.33
C GLN A 37 4.56 -6.43 13.04
N ASP A 38 3.54 -6.27 12.20
CA ASP A 38 2.71 -7.35 11.67
C ASP A 38 3.51 -8.32 10.79
N ASP A 39 3.35 -9.63 11.01
CA ASP A 39 4.07 -10.68 10.27
C ASP A 39 3.75 -10.63 8.75
N GLU A 40 2.54 -10.21 8.42
CA GLU A 40 2.05 -10.06 7.04
C GLU A 40 2.37 -8.70 6.41
N ARG A 41 3.04 -7.81 7.15
CA ARG A 41 3.38 -6.45 6.71
C ARG A 41 2.17 -5.74 6.14
N THR A 42 1.09 -5.69 6.92
CA THR A 42 -0.21 -5.21 6.47
C THR A 42 -0.13 -3.74 6.03
N LEU A 43 -0.42 -3.50 4.75
CA LEU A 43 -0.67 -2.18 4.19
C LEU A 43 -2.16 -1.87 4.34
N THR A 44 -2.48 -0.77 5.01
CA THR A 44 -3.82 -0.20 5.08
C THR A 44 -3.86 1.05 4.21
N VAL A 45 -4.88 1.16 3.35
CA VAL A 45 -5.09 2.31 2.46
C VAL A 45 -6.51 2.83 2.64
N GLU A 46 -6.63 4.09 3.00
CA GLU A 46 -7.87 4.85 2.93
C GLU A 46 -7.96 5.53 1.57
N THR A 47 -9.03 5.23 0.84
CA THR A 47 -9.23 5.73 -0.52
C THR A 47 -10.66 6.16 -0.77
N ASN A 48 -10.82 7.11 -1.70
CA ASN A 48 -12.11 7.52 -2.20
C ASN A 48 -12.26 7.17 -3.68
N GLY A 49 -12.54 5.90 -3.95
CA GLY A 49 -12.93 5.42 -5.28
C GLY A 49 -11.95 4.47 -5.95
N LEU A 50 -10.77 4.22 -5.35
CA LEU A 50 -9.87 3.19 -5.87
C LEU A 50 -10.36 1.79 -5.53
N THR A 51 -10.13 0.90 -6.49
CA THR A 51 -10.30 -0.54 -6.33
C THR A 51 -9.06 -1.19 -5.72
N GLU A 52 -9.21 -2.42 -5.24
CA GLU A 52 -8.11 -3.21 -4.72
C GLU A 52 -7.03 -3.44 -5.79
N GLU A 53 -7.43 -3.73 -7.03
CA GLU A 53 -6.53 -3.93 -8.16
C GLU A 53 -5.70 -2.69 -8.47
N GLU A 54 -6.28 -1.49 -8.39
CA GLU A 54 -5.56 -0.23 -8.63
C GLU A 54 -4.52 0.07 -7.56
N VAL A 55 -4.82 -0.26 -6.30
CA VAL A 55 -3.86 -0.12 -5.20
C VAL A 55 -2.75 -1.17 -5.33
N GLN A 56 -3.08 -2.41 -5.67
CA GLN A 56 -2.10 -3.46 -5.92
C GLN A 56 -1.14 -3.10 -7.06
N ALA A 57 -1.67 -2.52 -8.14
CA ALA A 57 -0.87 -2.04 -9.26
C ALA A 57 0.11 -0.94 -8.81
N ALA A 58 -0.34 0.03 -8.02
CA ALA A 58 0.54 1.09 -7.49
C ALA A 58 1.67 0.52 -6.63
N VAL A 59 1.38 -0.48 -5.78
CA VAL A 59 2.40 -1.16 -4.98
C VAL A 59 3.38 -1.95 -5.87
N ALA A 60 2.89 -2.57 -6.94
CA ALA A 60 3.71 -3.27 -7.93
C ALA A 60 4.62 -2.33 -8.72
N GLU A 61 4.16 -1.12 -9.07
CA GLU A 61 4.97 -0.07 -9.71
C GLU A 61 6.15 0.36 -8.84
N ALA A 62 5.97 0.34 -7.51
CA ALA A 62 7.05 0.58 -6.55
C ALA A 62 8.02 -0.61 -6.38
N GLY A 63 7.74 -1.75 -7.02
CA GLY A 63 8.56 -2.97 -6.97
C GLY A 63 8.22 -3.91 -5.81
N PHE A 64 7.01 -3.81 -5.25
CA PHE A 64 6.53 -4.63 -4.13
C PHE A 64 5.29 -5.43 -4.50
N SER A 65 4.89 -6.35 -3.64
CA SER A 65 3.67 -7.15 -3.83
C SER A 65 2.65 -6.76 -2.78
N ALA A 66 1.37 -6.68 -3.19
CA ALA A 66 0.22 -6.49 -2.32
C ALA A 66 -0.85 -7.51 -2.67
N GLU A 67 -1.30 -8.28 -1.69
CA GLU A 67 -2.37 -9.27 -1.83
C GLU A 67 -3.55 -8.84 -0.96
N ALA A 68 -4.73 -8.66 -1.58
CA ALA A 68 -5.93 -8.20 -0.89
C ALA A 68 -6.38 -9.21 0.19
N LYS A 69 -6.87 -8.68 1.32
CA LYS A 69 -7.39 -9.47 2.45
C LYS A 69 -8.91 -9.40 2.57
#